data_AF-A0AAN6RM38-F1
#
_entry.id   AF-A0AAN6RM38-F1
#
_cell.length_a   1.000
_cell.length_b   1.000
_cell.length_c   1.000
_cell.angle_alpha   90.00
_cell.angle_beta   90.00
_cell.angle_gamma   90.00
#
_symmetry.space_group_name_H-M   'P 1'
#
loop_
_entity.id
_entity.type
_entity.pdbx_description
1 polymer ?
#
loop_
_entity_poly.entity_id
_entity_poly.type
_entity_poly.pdbx_seq_one_letter_code
_entity_poly.pdbx_strand_id
1 'polypeptide(L)'
;MLYYAEHYKLRSVWMDAFAHCVGMNERLVLSPEFPSQSRLTKALITRASLEMDIELARTTRALRDFLEEDLSPAYLGLTEGARYHLDRFRSFLHSFYVDKFGYWPPPRGTTFSKALYRSLYFDFKNMYDYLVDSESTADLASQKLASGGICVLQNVSSFDKRHKFPPLPHPMALLPCQSSIRNQRTESQRSLKALTLGSKQDKEEQHLSARSALLMATNRRDTSITDAPIIQAYMRFERQCAITRRDEKVSISDARKVRWLLIYGTLQYLISALRVPAEVRDTEAPKYFMCCLVADHAKWQNETHSTSVSTTPSIDNSFDHLGSQTGSQSGGSLSSSTRQSLIEPDCQNYDYLLHTNTDPGIYTWTRNILVETMYSRFSTTHTMRTYTKSLHALDATICTPDEKC
;
A
#
# COMPACT_ATOMS: atom_id res chain seq x y z
N MET A 1 27.78 -1.72 -18.79
CA MET A 1 27.62 -1.05 -17.47
C MET A 1 27.69 -2.00 -16.27
N LEU A 2 26.88 -3.06 -16.20
CA LEU A 2 26.89 -3.98 -15.04
C LEU A 2 28.25 -4.66 -14.85
N TYR A 3 28.89 -5.10 -15.95
CA TYR A 3 30.23 -5.71 -15.92
C TYR A 3 31.26 -4.77 -15.31
N TYR A 4 31.25 -3.51 -15.77
CA TYR A 4 32.15 -2.47 -15.29
C TYR A 4 31.95 -2.21 -13.80
N ALA A 5 30.69 -2.07 -13.36
CA ALA A 5 30.37 -1.84 -11.95
C ALA A 5 30.78 -3.02 -11.05
N GLU A 6 30.64 -4.25 -11.53
CA GLU A 6 31.11 -5.45 -10.83
C GLU A 6 32.64 -5.47 -10.72
N HIS A 7 33.34 -5.23 -11.84
CA HIS A 7 34.81 -5.24 -11.90
C HIS A 7 35.45 -4.21 -10.97
N TYR A 8 34.92 -2.98 -10.95
CA TYR A 8 35.43 -1.89 -10.12
C TYR A 8 34.75 -1.79 -8.74
N LYS A 9 33.94 -2.78 -8.36
CA LYS A 9 33.23 -2.83 -7.06
C LYS A 9 32.39 -1.56 -6.76
N LEU A 10 31.76 -0.98 -7.78
CA LEU A 10 30.95 0.25 -7.67
C LEU A 10 29.50 -0.09 -7.30
N ARG A 11 29.21 -0.15 -5.99
CA ARG A 11 27.91 -0.60 -5.45
C ARG A 11 26.70 0.10 -6.07
N SER A 12 26.59 1.42 -6.00
CA SER A 12 25.40 2.15 -6.49
C SER A 12 25.14 1.93 -7.98
N VAL A 13 26.21 1.97 -8.79
CA VAL A 13 26.13 1.72 -10.24
C VAL A 13 25.77 0.27 -10.54
N TRP A 14 26.25 -0.67 -9.72
CA TRP A 14 25.89 -2.08 -9.83
C TRP A 14 24.40 -2.29 -9.53
N MET A 15 23.88 -1.71 -8.45
CA MET A 15 22.46 -1.80 -8.06
C MET A 15 21.54 -1.24 -9.14
N ASP A 16 21.89 -0.08 -9.68
CA ASP A 16 21.21 0.59 -10.79
C ASP A 16 21.15 -0.30 -12.04
N ALA A 17 22.32 -0.73 -12.53
CA ALA A 17 22.41 -1.59 -13.70
C ALA A 17 21.76 -2.97 -13.47
N PHE A 18 21.87 -3.53 -12.25
CA PHE A 18 21.29 -4.81 -11.89
C PHE A 18 19.77 -4.77 -11.97
N ALA A 19 19.12 -3.75 -11.41
CA ALA A 19 17.66 -3.61 -11.47
C ALA A 19 17.14 -3.53 -12.91
N HIS A 20 17.84 -2.79 -13.78
CA HIS A 20 17.52 -2.76 -15.20
C HIS A 20 17.73 -4.11 -15.90
N CYS A 21 18.81 -4.83 -15.56
CA CYS A 21 19.06 -6.16 -16.10
C CYS A 21 17.94 -7.14 -15.69
N VAL A 22 17.52 -7.11 -14.43
CA VAL A 22 16.39 -7.93 -13.94
C VAL A 22 15.11 -7.62 -14.72
N GLY A 23 14.78 -6.34 -14.90
CA GLY A 23 13.62 -5.90 -15.69
C GLY A 23 13.66 -6.30 -17.17
N MET A 24 14.85 -6.53 -17.72
CA MET A 24 15.07 -6.89 -19.12
C MET A 24 15.59 -8.32 -19.30
N ASN A 25 15.35 -9.22 -18.33
CA ASN A 25 16.01 -10.52 -18.27
C ASN A 25 15.88 -11.34 -19.57
N GLU A 26 14.70 -11.33 -20.20
CA GLU A 26 14.45 -12.03 -21.48
C GLU A 26 15.32 -11.54 -22.64
N ARG A 27 15.75 -10.27 -22.60
CA ARG A 27 16.53 -9.61 -23.66
C ARG A 27 18.01 -9.53 -23.34
N LEU A 28 18.42 -9.85 -22.12
CA LEU A 28 19.82 -9.77 -21.69
C LEU A 28 20.75 -10.60 -22.56
N VAL A 29 20.28 -11.77 -23.02
CA VAL A 29 21.07 -12.70 -23.84
C VAL A 29 21.49 -12.07 -25.18
N LEU A 30 20.77 -11.05 -25.64
CA LEU A 30 21.08 -10.30 -26.86
C LEU A 30 22.19 -9.26 -26.65
N SER A 31 22.55 -8.96 -25.40
CA SER A 31 23.57 -7.97 -25.09
C SER A 31 24.99 -8.52 -25.29
N PRO A 32 25.88 -7.80 -26.00
CA PRO A 32 27.26 -8.23 -26.20
C PRO A 32 28.07 -8.28 -24.89
N GLU A 33 27.65 -7.57 -23.85
CA GLU A 33 28.29 -7.60 -22.53
C GLU A 33 27.83 -8.77 -21.65
N PHE A 34 26.78 -9.51 -22.05
CA PHE A 34 26.23 -10.60 -21.25
C PHE A 34 27.18 -11.79 -21.08
N PRO A 35 27.92 -12.25 -22.10
CA PRO A 35 28.91 -13.32 -21.94
C PRO A 35 29.95 -13.01 -20.85
N SER A 36 30.42 -11.76 -20.78
CA SER A 36 31.45 -11.29 -19.84
C SER A 36 31.00 -11.17 -18.39
N GLN A 37 29.70 -11.24 -18.09
CA GLN A 37 29.20 -11.21 -16.70
C GLN A 37 29.59 -12.48 -15.95
N SER A 38 29.84 -12.36 -14.64
CA SER A 38 30.14 -13.52 -13.80
C SER A 38 28.94 -14.49 -13.74
N ARG A 39 29.23 -15.78 -13.55
CA ARG A 39 28.18 -16.81 -13.38
C ARG A 39 27.27 -16.49 -12.20
N LEU A 40 27.83 -15.92 -11.14
CA LEU A 40 27.09 -15.51 -9.95
C LEU A 40 26.11 -14.37 -10.28
N THR A 41 26.57 -13.30 -10.93
CA THR A 41 25.71 -12.18 -11.33
C THR A 41 24.59 -12.63 -12.24
N LYS A 42 24.88 -13.51 -13.22
CA LYS A 42 23.83 -14.10 -14.07
C LYS A 42 22.78 -14.85 -13.27
N ALA A 43 23.20 -15.71 -12.33
CA ALA A 43 22.28 -16.47 -11.48
C ALA A 43 21.43 -15.56 -10.58
N LEU A 44 22.02 -14.48 -10.05
CA LEU A 44 21.31 -13.48 -9.24
C LEU A 44 20.25 -12.74 -10.06
N ILE A 45 20.57 -12.35 -11.30
CA ILE A 45 19.61 -11.70 -12.20
C ILE A 45 18.43 -12.62 -12.48
N THR A 46 18.68 -13.86 -12.89
CA THR A 46 17.61 -14.83 -13.19
C THR A 46 16.73 -15.10 -11.98
N ARG A 47 17.34 -15.23 -10.79
CA ARG A 47 16.57 -15.41 -9.56
C ARG A 47 15.69 -14.20 -9.25
N ALA A 48 16.26 -13.00 -9.29
CA ALA A 48 15.53 -11.77 -8.99
C ALA A 48 14.42 -11.49 -10.02
N SER A 49 14.61 -11.86 -11.29
CA SER A 49 13.55 -11.75 -12.31
C SER A 49 12.40 -12.69 -12.03
N LEU A 50 12.67 -13.94 -11.63
CA LEU A 50 11.64 -14.90 -11.26
C LEU A 50 10.86 -14.45 -10.01
N GLU A 51 11.56 -13.95 -8.99
CA GLU A 51 10.93 -13.41 -7.79
C GLU A 51 10.03 -12.20 -8.12
N MET A 52 10.49 -11.31 -9.00
CA MET A 52 9.72 -10.18 -9.51
C MET A 52 8.48 -10.64 -10.30
N ASP A 53 8.61 -11.62 -11.19
CA ASP A 53 7.49 -12.13 -11.99
C ASP A 53 6.41 -12.78 -11.10
N ILE A 54 6.83 -13.51 -10.05
CA ILE A 54 5.91 -14.09 -9.05
C ILE A 54 5.13 -12.97 -8.33
N GLU A 55 5.82 -11.92 -7.89
CA GLU A 55 5.19 -10.79 -7.19
C GLU A 55 4.23 -10.01 -8.09
N LEU A 56 4.61 -9.78 -9.35
CA LEU A 56 3.75 -9.14 -10.35
C LEU A 56 2.54 -9.99 -10.69
N ALA A 57 2.69 -11.31 -10.81
CA ALA A 57 1.59 -12.23 -11.05
C ALA A 57 0.61 -12.28 -9.86
N ARG A 58 1.13 -12.29 -8.62
CA ARG A 58 0.33 -12.20 -7.39
C ARG A 58 -0.45 -10.89 -7.36
N THR A 59 0.23 -9.78 -7.63
CA THR A 59 -0.40 -8.45 -7.64
C THR A 59 -1.45 -8.34 -8.75
N THR A 60 -1.13 -8.78 -9.96
CA THR A 60 -2.08 -8.78 -11.08
C THR A 60 -3.32 -9.58 -10.72
N ARG A 61 -3.18 -10.75 -10.09
CA ARG A 61 -4.32 -11.55 -9.64
C ARG A 61 -5.21 -10.77 -8.68
N ALA A 62 -4.64 -10.18 -7.63
CA ALA A 62 -5.39 -9.39 -6.64
C ALA A 62 -6.06 -8.15 -7.26
N LEU A 63 -5.40 -7.48 -8.22
CA LEU A 63 -5.98 -6.30 -8.87
C LEU A 63 -7.15 -6.65 -9.79
N ARG A 64 -7.14 -7.81 -10.45
CA ARG A 64 -8.17 -8.20 -11.43
C ARG A 64 -9.58 -8.22 -10.85
N ASP A 65 -9.73 -8.66 -9.61
CA ASP A 65 -11.01 -8.79 -8.90
C ASP A 65 -11.17 -7.78 -7.74
N PHE A 66 -10.26 -6.80 -7.66
CA PHE A 66 -10.21 -5.82 -6.56
C PHE A 66 -10.19 -6.50 -5.19
N LEU A 67 -9.20 -7.38 -5.00
CA LEU A 67 -8.87 -8.02 -3.73
C LEU A 67 -10.05 -8.86 -3.21
N GLU A 68 -10.70 -9.62 -4.09
CA GLU A 68 -11.83 -10.48 -3.70
C GLU A 68 -11.40 -11.50 -2.64
N GLU A 69 -10.28 -12.16 -2.87
CA GLU A 69 -9.69 -13.14 -1.95
C GLU A 69 -9.17 -12.51 -0.65
N ASP A 70 -8.42 -11.40 -0.75
CA ASP A 70 -7.76 -10.81 0.42
C ASP A 70 -8.75 -10.15 1.40
N LEU A 71 -9.87 -9.65 0.88
CA LEU A 71 -10.97 -9.04 1.62
C LEU A 71 -12.17 -9.99 1.76
N SER A 72 -11.93 -11.29 1.63
CA SER A 72 -12.95 -12.33 1.78
C SER A 72 -13.48 -12.40 3.22
N PRO A 73 -14.65 -13.06 3.44
CA PRO A 73 -15.22 -13.22 4.77
C PRO A 73 -14.28 -13.93 5.76
N ALA A 74 -13.36 -14.79 5.26
CA ALA A 74 -12.38 -15.50 6.06
C ALA A 74 -11.42 -14.56 6.82
N TYR A 75 -11.24 -13.34 6.32
CA TYR A 75 -10.28 -12.38 6.85
C TYR A 75 -10.91 -11.18 7.53
N LEU A 76 -11.97 -10.63 6.94
CA LEU A 76 -12.59 -9.41 7.44
C LEU A 76 -13.75 -9.64 8.41
N GLY A 77 -14.36 -10.83 8.41
CA GLY A 77 -15.54 -11.12 9.24
C GLY A 77 -16.73 -10.18 8.99
N LEU A 78 -16.87 -9.65 7.78
CA LEU A 78 -17.90 -8.64 7.47
C LEU A 78 -19.32 -9.21 7.57
N THR A 79 -20.23 -8.41 8.11
CA THR A 79 -21.67 -8.69 8.02
C THR A 79 -22.13 -8.74 6.57
N GLU A 80 -23.23 -9.43 6.29
CA GLU A 80 -23.78 -9.55 4.93
C GLU A 80 -24.02 -8.18 4.26
N GLY A 81 -24.56 -7.20 5.00
CA GLY A 81 -24.73 -5.85 4.47
C GLY A 81 -23.40 -5.17 4.14
N ALA A 82 -22.37 -5.34 4.98
CA ALA A 82 -21.05 -4.77 4.73
C ALA A 82 -20.39 -5.40 3.50
N ARG A 83 -20.59 -6.71 3.27
CA ARG A 83 -20.14 -7.41 2.05
C ARG A 83 -20.82 -6.86 0.81
N TYR A 84 -22.15 -6.69 0.85
CA TYR A 84 -22.88 -6.08 -0.26
C TYR A 84 -22.34 -4.70 -0.63
N HIS A 85 -21.98 -3.87 0.35
CA HIS A 85 -21.34 -2.57 0.09
C HIS A 85 -19.95 -2.68 -0.54
N LEU A 86 -19.16 -3.69 -0.17
CA LEU A 86 -17.87 -3.97 -0.79
C LEU A 86 -18.05 -4.36 -2.26
N ASP A 87 -18.97 -5.28 -2.54
CA ASP A 87 -19.21 -5.78 -3.90
C ASP A 87 -19.79 -4.72 -4.83
N ARG A 88 -20.64 -3.85 -4.29
CA ARG A 88 -21.13 -2.66 -5.01
C ARG A 88 -19.99 -1.68 -5.32
N PHE A 89 -18.99 -1.57 -4.44
CA PHE A 89 -17.81 -0.75 -4.72
C PHE A 89 -16.88 -1.40 -5.75
N ARG A 90 -16.70 -2.73 -5.71
CA ARG A 90 -15.99 -3.47 -6.77
C ARG A 90 -16.67 -3.29 -8.13
N SER A 91 -17.99 -3.37 -8.16
CA SER A 91 -18.79 -3.14 -9.38
C SER A 91 -18.59 -1.73 -9.92
N PHE A 92 -18.57 -0.72 -9.04
CA PHE A 92 -18.25 0.66 -9.42
C PHE A 92 -16.85 0.79 -10.03
N LEU A 93 -15.83 0.22 -9.39
CA LEU A 93 -14.46 0.26 -9.91
C LEU A 93 -14.36 -0.48 -11.25
N HIS A 94 -15.01 -1.63 -11.38
CA HIS A 94 -15.08 -2.37 -12.62
C HIS A 94 -15.68 -1.52 -13.74
N SER A 95 -16.85 -0.92 -13.53
CA SER A 95 -17.47 -0.01 -14.50
C SER A 95 -16.56 1.17 -14.85
N PHE A 96 -15.93 1.80 -13.85
CA PHE A 96 -15.02 2.92 -14.07
C PHE A 96 -13.82 2.52 -14.96
N TYR A 97 -13.22 1.36 -14.70
CA TYR A 97 -12.05 0.92 -15.47
C TYR A 97 -12.41 0.29 -16.82
N VAL A 98 -13.62 -0.25 -16.99
CA VAL A 98 -14.18 -0.55 -18.32
C VAL A 98 -14.31 0.74 -19.13
N ASP A 99 -14.88 1.81 -18.56
CA ASP A 99 -15.02 3.08 -19.27
C ASP A 99 -13.66 3.73 -19.58
N LYS A 100 -12.69 3.62 -18.65
CA LYS A 100 -11.35 4.21 -18.79
C LYS A 100 -10.44 3.46 -19.77
N PHE A 101 -10.49 2.12 -19.79
CA PHE A 101 -9.58 1.29 -20.58
C PHE A 101 -10.26 0.50 -21.72
N GLY A 102 -11.58 0.59 -21.85
CA GLY A 102 -12.41 -0.16 -22.81
C GLY A 102 -12.77 -1.57 -22.35
N TYR A 103 -11.92 -2.22 -21.55
CA TYR A 103 -12.20 -3.51 -20.92
C TYR A 103 -11.54 -3.57 -19.55
N TRP A 104 -12.17 -4.31 -18.64
CA TRP A 104 -11.59 -4.67 -17.36
C TRP A 104 -12.11 -6.04 -16.91
N PRO A 105 -11.26 -6.86 -16.28
CA PRO A 105 -9.80 -6.77 -16.31
C PRO A 105 -9.25 -7.04 -17.72
N PRO A 106 -7.97 -6.73 -18.00
CA PRO A 106 -7.31 -7.23 -19.18
C PRO A 106 -7.51 -8.75 -19.42
N PRO A 107 -7.71 -9.18 -20.69
CA PRO A 107 -7.97 -10.56 -21.02
C PRO A 107 -6.94 -11.51 -20.43
N ARG A 108 -7.38 -12.71 -20.04
CA ARG A 108 -6.48 -13.75 -19.52
C ARG A 108 -5.38 -14.04 -20.56
N GLY A 109 -4.13 -14.09 -20.10
CA GLY A 109 -2.96 -14.25 -20.96
C GLY A 109 -2.29 -12.93 -21.37
N THR A 110 -2.94 -11.78 -21.18
CA THR A 110 -2.28 -10.47 -21.32
C THR A 110 -1.64 -10.06 -19.99
N THR A 111 -0.38 -9.63 -20.04
CA THR A 111 0.31 -9.07 -18.88
C THR A 111 -0.12 -7.62 -18.68
N PHE A 112 -0.30 -7.23 -17.43
CA PHE A 112 -0.56 -5.84 -17.09
C PHE A 112 0.71 -5.03 -17.34
N SER A 113 0.61 -3.96 -18.12
CA SER A 113 1.75 -3.09 -18.40
C SER A 113 2.09 -2.22 -17.18
N LYS A 114 3.36 -1.81 -17.06
CA LYS A 114 3.78 -0.83 -16.04
C LYS A 114 2.97 0.46 -16.10
N ALA A 115 2.61 0.92 -17.31
CA ALA A 115 1.77 2.09 -17.48
C ALA A 115 0.37 1.91 -16.87
N LEU A 116 -0.22 0.72 -17.00
CA LEU A 116 -1.51 0.40 -16.39
C LEU A 116 -1.40 0.42 -14.86
N TYR A 117 -0.36 -0.23 -14.28
CA TYR A 117 -0.10 -0.15 -12.84
C TYR A 117 0.04 1.29 -12.35
N ARG A 118 0.80 2.12 -13.07
CA ARG A 118 0.95 3.53 -12.73
C ARG A 118 -0.37 4.29 -12.79
N SER A 119 -1.20 4.05 -13.81
CA SER A 119 -2.52 4.67 -13.90
C SER A 119 -3.39 4.29 -12.69
N LEU A 120 -3.43 3.01 -12.31
CA LEU A 120 -4.16 2.56 -11.13
C LEU A 120 -3.58 3.19 -9.86
N TYR A 121 -2.25 3.25 -9.74
CA TYR A 121 -1.56 3.84 -8.59
C TYR A 121 -2.00 5.28 -8.37
N PHE A 122 -1.99 6.12 -9.40
CA PHE A 122 -2.42 7.52 -9.24
C PHE A 122 -3.92 7.63 -8.90
N ASP A 123 -4.77 6.79 -9.49
CA ASP A 123 -6.20 6.80 -9.17
C ASP A 123 -6.47 6.41 -7.70
N PHE A 124 -5.83 5.33 -7.22
CA PHE A 124 -5.98 4.87 -5.84
C PHE A 124 -5.26 5.76 -4.83
N LYS A 125 -4.12 6.34 -5.20
CA LYS A 125 -3.45 7.36 -4.38
C LYS A 125 -4.34 8.58 -4.19
N ASN A 126 -4.97 9.07 -5.26
CA ASN A 126 -5.92 10.18 -5.17
C ASN A 126 -7.11 9.83 -4.27
N MET A 127 -7.65 8.59 -4.36
CA MET A 127 -8.73 8.16 -3.46
C MET A 127 -8.29 8.11 -2.00
N TYR A 128 -7.07 7.61 -1.77
CA TYR A 128 -6.47 7.56 -0.44
C TYR A 128 -6.31 8.98 0.11
N ASP A 129 -5.65 9.89 -0.61
CA ASP A 129 -5.43 11.27 -0.18
C ASP A 129 -6.76 12.03 0.05
N TYR A 130 -7.78 11.74 -0.77
CA TYR A 130 -9.12 12.32 -0.65
C TYR A 130 -9.85 11.91 0.64
N LEU A 131 -9.58 10.70 1.17
CA LEU A 131 -10.31 10.13 2.31
C LEU A 131 -9.50 9.99 3.59
N VAL A 132 -8.18 10.08 3.52
CA VAL A 132 -7.30 9.81 4.65
C VAL A 132 -7.57 10.73 5.84
N ASP A 133 -7.58 10.16 7.04
CA ASP A 133 -7.55 10.92 8.27
C ASP A 133 -6.10 11.23 8.66
N SER A 134 -5.64 12.45 8.38
CA SER A 134 -4.27 12.89 8.66
C SER A 134 -3.92 12.92 10.15
N GLU A 135 -4.90 12.85 11.05
CA GLU A 135 -4.65 12.77 12.50
C GLU A 135 -4.59 11.32 12.99
N SER A 136 -4.88 10.36 12.12
CA SER A 136 -4.88 8.94 12.49
C SER A 136 -3.46 8.41 12.72
N THR A 137 -3.33 7.62 13.78
CA THR A 137 -2.12 6.90 14.17
C THR A 137 -2.36 5.39 14.19
N ALA A 138 -1.26 4.63 14.05
CA ALA A 138 -1.26 3.17 14.09
C ALA A 138 -1.36 2.59 15.50
N ASP A 139 -1.30 3.43 16.55
CA ASP A 139 -1.44 2.98 17.93
C ASP A 139 -2.90 2.67 18.27
N LEU A 140 -3.21 1.39 18.51
CA LEU A 140 -4.54 0.91 18.85
C LEU A 140 -5.05 1.47 20.19
N ALA A 141 -4.15 1.78 21.14
CA ALA A 141 -4.53 2.32 22.45
C ALA A 141 -5.05 3.76 22.35
N SER A 142 -4.55 4.52 21.39
CA SER A 142 -4.98 5.89 21.12
C SER A 142 -6.29 6.00 20.33
N GLN A 143 -6.82 4.87 19.82
CA GLN A 143 -8.01 4.90 18.98
C GLN A 143 -9.31 4.86 19.78
N LYS A 144 -10.28 5.67 19.36
CA LYS A 144 -11.66 5.60 19.83
C LYS A 144 -12.23 4.21 19.52
N LEU A 145 -12.93 3.59 20.49
CA LEU A 145 -13.52 2.25 20.33
C LEU A 145 -14.24 2.13 18.98
N ALA A 146 -14.01 1.01 18.29
CA ALA A 146 -14.58 0.74 16.98
C ALA A 146 -16.11 0.91 16.99
N SER A 147 -16.60 1.97 16.35
CA SER A 147 -18.03 2.25 16.24
C SER A 147 -18.59 1.59 14.99
N GLY A 148 -19.25 0.42 15.10
CA GLY A 148 -19.95 -0.22 13.95
C GLY A 148 -19.42 -1.58 13.47
N GLY A 149 -19.02 -2.47 14.38
CA GLY A 149 -18.70 -3.88 14.07
C GLY A 149 -17.43 -4.13 13.26
N ILE A 150 -16.85 -3.12 12.61
CA ILE A 150 -15.61 -3.19 11.83
C ILE A 150 -14.53 -2.34 12.48
N CYS A 151 -13.45 -2.99 12.93
CA CYS A 151 -12.23 -2.33 13.40
C CYS A 151 -11.25 -2.18 12.22
N VAL A 152 -11.15 -0.97 11.64
CA VAL A 152 -10.31 -0.72 10.46
C VAL A 152 -8.84 -0.98 10.75
N LEU A 153 -8.32 -0.44 11.87
CA LEU A 153 -6.91 -0.55 12.19
C LEU A 153 -6.47 -2.01 12.34
N GLN A 154 -7.26 -2.85 13.02
CA GLN A 154 -6.96 -4.28 13.15
C GLN A 154 -6.92 -4.98 11.79
N ASN A 155 -7.87 -4.65 10.89
CA ASN A 155 -7.91 -5.23 9.55
C ASN A 155 -6.71 -4.77 8.71
N VAL A 156 -6.36 -3.49 8.75
CA VAL A 156 -5.18 -2.92 8.07
C VAL A 156 -3.89 -3.59 8.58
N SER A 157 -3.68 -3.64 9.90
CA SER A 157 -2.50 -4.28 10.50
C SER A 157 -2.40 -5.77 10.16
N SER A 158 -3.54 -6.47 10.15
CA SER A 158 -3.59 -7.90 9.80
C SER A 158 -3.30 -8.13 8.31
N PHE A 159 -3.78 -7.23 7.45
CA PHE A 159 -3.50 -7.25 6.01
C PHE A 159 -2.01 -7.02 5.74
N ASP A 160 -1.43 -5.94 6.30
CA ASP A 160 -0.02 -5.62 6.11
C ASP A 160 0.90 -6.74 6.61
N LYS A 161 0.58 -7.33 7.77
CA LYS A 161 1.32 -8.48 8.31
C LYS A 161 1.26 -9.71 7.40
N ARG A 162 0.09 -10.02 6.83
CA ARG A 162 -0.11 -11.18 5.94
C ARG A 162 0.70 -11.06 4.66
N HIS A 163 0.70 -9.87 4.08
CA HIS A 163 1.38 -9.61 2.81
C HIS A 163 2.82 -9.11 2.95
N LYS A 164 3.27 -8.85 4.19
CA LYS A 164 4.58 -8.27 4.54
C LYS A 164 4.79 -6.88 3.95
N PHE A 165 3.72 -6.09 3.88
CA PHE A 165 3.79 -4.71 3.43
C PHE A 165 4.23 -3.78 4.57
N PRO A 166 5.06 -2.76 4.28
CA PRO A 166 5.28 -1.68 5.22
C PRO A 166 3.95 -0.90 5.39
N PRO A 167 3.51 -0.58 6.61
CA PRO A 167 2.29 0.19 6.81
C PRO A 167 2.34 1.54 6.10
N LEU A 168 1.23 1.94 5.47
CA LEU A 168 1.10 3.30 4.96
C LEU A 168 0.98 4.29 6.13
N PRO A 169 1.32 5.57 5.92
CA PRO A 169 0.93 6.61 6.88
C PRO A 169 -0.59 6.54 7.12
N HIS A 170 -1.07 7.09 8.24
CA HIS A 170 -2.49 7.34 8.48
C HIS A 170 -3.44 6.17 8.10
N PRO A 171 -3.56 5.14 8.96
CA PRO A 171 -4.25 3.90 8.61
C PRO A 171 -5.78 4.03 8.51
N MET A 172 -6.35 5.19 8.82
CA MET A 172 -7.81 5.40 8.86
C MET A 172 -8.28 6.42 7.81
N ALA A 173 -9.55 6.25 7.42
CA ALA A 173 -10.28 7.26 6.66
C ALA A 173 -11.05 8.21 7.58
N LEU A 174 -11.27 9.43 7.10
CA LEU A 174 -12.27 10.34 7.63
C LEU A 174 -13.66 9.69 7.54
N LEU A 175 -14.32 9.57 8.68
CA LEU A 175 -15.64 8.96 8.77
C LEU A 175 -16.74 10.02 8.82
N PRO A 176 -17.86 9.82 8.10
CA PRO A 176 -19.01 10.73 8.20
C PRO A 176 -19.61 10.60 9.59
N CYS A 177 -19.73 11.72 10.30
CA CYS A 177 -20.38 11.77 11.61
C CYS A 177 -21.78 12.37 11.47
N GLN A 178 -22.83 11.59 11.76
CA GLN A 178 -24.23 12.08 11.70
C GLN A 178 -24.73 12.68 13.03
N SER A 179 -23.90 12.73 14.07
CA SER A 179 -24.36 12.94 15.45
C SER A 179 -24.70 14.39 15.83
N SER A 180 -24.38 15.39 15.01
CA SER A 180 -24.57 16.79 15.42
C SER A 180 -25.97 17.37 15.19
N ILE A 181 -26.78 16.81 14.28
CA ILE A 181 -28.09 17.43 13.94
C ILE A 181 -29.23 16.89 14.80
N ARG A 182 -29.18 15.62 15.23
CA ARG A 182 -30.27 15.01 16.03
C ARG A 182 -30.24 15.43 17.51
N ASN A 183 -29.05 15.79 18.01
CA ASN A 183 -28.85 16.15 19.42
C ASN A 183 -29.04 17.64 19.72
N GLN A 184 -29.18 18.50 18.71
CA GLN A 184 -29.50 19.93 18.90
C GLN A 184 -31.00 20.22 18.96
N ARG A 185 -31.86 19.26 18.64
CA ARG A 185 -33.32 19.41 18.78
C ARG A 185 -33.72 19.09 20.21
N THR A 186 -34.20 20.12 20.92
CA THR A 186 -34.88 20.00 22.21
C THR A 186 -36.07 19.03 22.11
N GLU A 187 -36.38 18.35 23.20
CA GLU A 187 -37.42 17.32 23.28
C GLU A 187 -38.80 17.84 22.79
N SER A 188 -39.09 19.12 23.02
CA SER A 188 -40.28 19.82 22.53
C SER A 188 -40.38 19.91 20.99
N GLN A 189 -39.25 20.06 20.28
CA GLN A 189 -39.22 20.10 18.82
C GLN A 189 -39.41 18.72 18.18
N ARG A 190 -39.15 17.64 18.93
CA ARG A 190 -39.38 16.25 18.47
C ARG A 190 -40.86 15.89 18.54
N SER A 191 -41.55 16.35 19.59
CA SER A 191 -42.98 16.12 19.82
C SER A 191 -43.86 16.78 18.75
N LEU A 192 -43.51 18.00 18.31
CA LEU A 192 -44.29 18.72 17.29
C LEU A 192 -44.13 18.17 15.86
N LYS A 193 -42.95 17.65 15.50
CA LYS A 193 -42.72 17.01 14.19
C LYS A 193 -43.40 15.65 14.05
N ALA A 194 -43.63 14.93 15.16
CA ALA A 194 -44.36 13.65 15.15
C ALA A 194 -45.84 13.82 14.74
N LEU A 195 -46.39 15.04 14.86
CA LEU A 195 -47.76 15.39 14.52
C LEU A 195 -47.91 15.94 13.09
N THR A 196 -46.82 16.35 12.43
CA THR A 196 -46.84 16.84 11.05
C THR A 196 -46.55 15.71 10.06
N LEU A 197 -47.60 15.27 9.38
CA LEU A 197 -47.57 14.28 8.30
C LEU A 197 -46.61 14.72 7.18
N GLY A 198 -45.41 14.13 7.11
CA GLY A 198 -44.37 14.59 6.19
C GLY A 198 -43.24 13.60 5.91
N SER A 199 -43.53 12.30 5.72
CA SER A 199 -42.51 11.27 5.42
C SER A 199 -41.58 11.62 4.23
N LYS A 200 -42.03 12.48 3.29
CA LYS A 200 -41.20 12.94 2.16
C LYS A 200 -40.17 14.00 2.57
N GLN A 201 -40.55 14.94 3.43
CA GLN A 201 -39.69 16.05 3.85
C GLN A 201 -38.59 15.59 4.81
N ASP A 202 -38.90 14.65 5.71
CA ASP A 202 -37.90 14.05 6.60
C ASP A 202 -36.88 13.18 5.84
N LYS A 203 -37.29 12.52 4.74
CA LYS A 203 -36.36 11.78 3.86
C LYS A 203 -35.40 12.73 3.18
N GLU A 204 -35.90 13.83 2.61
CA GLU A 204 -35.07 14.86 1.98
C GLU A 204 -34.09 15.51 2.97
N GLU A 205 -34.54 15.84 4.18
CA GLU A 205 -33.69 16.36 5.26
C GLU A 205 -32.59 15.34 5.64
N GLN A 206 -32.93 14.05 5.72
CA GLN A 206 -31.96 12.99 6.00
C GLN A 206 -30.95 12.81 4.85
N HIS A 207 -31.38 12.94 3.59
CA HIS A 207 -30.50 12.90 2.42
C HIS A 207 -29.53 14.09 2.40
N LEU A 208 -30.01 15.30 2.69
CA LEU A 208 -29.18 16.50 2.78
C LEU A 208 -28.17 16.40 3.93
N SER A 209 -28.60 15.91 5.09
CA SER A 209 -27.73 15.64 6.24
C SER A 209 -26.65 14.60 5.92
N ALA A 210 -27.02 13.49 5.29
CA ALA A 210 -26.08 12.47 4.84
C ALA A 210 -25.05 13.03 3.86
N ARG A 211 -25.50 13.84 2.89
CA ARG A 211 -24.61 14.50 1.92
C ARG A 211 -23.66 15.47 2.60
N SER A 212 -24.14 16.27 3.55
CA SER A 212 -23.31 17.19 4.31
C SER A 212 -22.24 16.44 5.12
N ALA A 213 -22.63 15.36 5.81
CA ALA A 213 -21.69 14.54 6.59
C ALA A 213 -20.61 13.91 5.71
N LEU A 214 -20.96 13.45 4.51
CA LEU A 214 -20.00 12.93 3.53
C LEU A 214 -19.02 14.01 3.07
N LEU A 215 -19.51 15.22 2.77
CA LEU A 215 -18.66 16.34 2.32
C LEU A 215 -17.69 16.80 3.41
N MET A 216 -18.11 16.78 4.69
CA MET A 216 -17.25 17.14 5.82
C MET A 216 -16.17 16.09 6.10
N ALA A 217 -16.42 14.82 5.75
CA ALA A 217 -15.49 13.70 5.94
C ALA A 217 -14.62 13.44 4.70
N THR A 218 -14.13 14.49 4.04
CA THR A 218 -13.26 14.40 2.86
C THR A 218 -12.24 15.54 2.83
N ASN A 219 -11.03 15.26 2.35
CA ASN A 219 -9.99 16.25 2.15
C ASN A 219 -10.20 16.95 0.81
N ARG A 220 -10.57 18.25 0.86
CA ARG A 220 -10.84 19.07 -0.34
C ARG A 220 -9.91 20.26 -0.47
N ARG A 221 -8.81 20.27 0.29
CA ARG A 221 -7.84 21.38 0.31
C ARG A 221 -7.07 21.49 -1.00
N ASP A 222 -6.86 20.36 -1.69
CA ASP A 222 -6.19 20.30 -2.99
C ASP A 222 -7.22 20.10 -4.11
N THR A 223 -7.38 21.13 -4.94
CA THR A 223 -8.32 21.12 -6.07
C THR A 223 -7.93 20.09 -7.13
N SER A 224 -6.63 19.82 -7.30
CA SER A 224 -6.14 18.87 -8.31
C SER A 224 -6.62 17.44 -8.05
N ILE A 225 -6.69 17.04 -6.77
CA ILE A 225 -7.22 15.74 -6.35
C ILE A 225 -8.72 15.68 -6.61
N THR A 226 -9.46 16.74 -6.28
CA THR A 226 -10.92 16.74 -6.47
C THR A 226 -11.32 16.71 -7.94
N ASP A 227 -10.51 17.25 -8.83
CA ASP A 227 -10.79 17.28 -10.27
C ASP A 227 -10.43 15.96 -10.98
N ALA A 228 -9.72 15.06 -10.30
CA ALA A 228 -9.38 13.76 -10.86
C ALA A 228 -10.66 12.97 -11.24
N PRO A 229 -10.73 12.36 -12.44
CA PRO A 229 -11.93 11.70 -12.94
C PRO A 229 -12.48 10.61 -12.00
N ILE A 230 -11.57 9.84 -11.39
CA ILE A 230 -11.92 8.79 -10.44
C ILE A 230 -12.56 9.35 -9.17
N ILE A 231 -12.12 10.51 -8.68
CA ILE A 231 -12.66 11.16 -7.50
C ILE A 231 -14.05 11.71 -7.79
N GLN A 232 -14.23 12.34 -8.95
CA GLN A 232 -15.55 12.80 -9.40
C GLN A 232 -16.55 11.64 -9.54
N ALA A 233 -16.12 10.52 -10.11
CA ALA A 233 -16.92 9.31 -10.22
C ALA A 233 -17.26 8.73 -8.83
N TYR A 234 -16.26 8.64 -7.94
CA TYR A 234 -16.43 8.17 -6.56
C TYR A 234 -17.38 9.05 -5.74
N MET A 235 -17.27 10.37 -5.86
CA MET A 235 -18.18 11.32 -5.22
C MET A 235 -19.63 11.12 -5.66
N ARG A 236 -19.87 10.80 -6.94
CA ARG A 236 -21.22 10.51 -7.46
C ARG A 236 -21.72 9.16 -6.94
N PHE A 237 -20.87 8.14 -7.03
CA PHE A 237 -21.15 6.79 -6.54
C PHE A 237 -21.56 6.81 -5.07
N GLU A 238 -20.78 7.47 -4.22
CA GLU A 238 -21.06 7.47 -2.79
C GLU A 238 -22.35 8.24 -2.44
N ARG A 239 -22.58 9.37 -3.10
CA ARG A 239 -23.86 10.10 -2.97
C ARG A 239 -25.04 9.20 -3.34
N GLN A 240 -24.91 8.41 -4.40
CA GLN A 240 -25.95 7.47 -4.81
C GLN A 240 -26.16 6.34 -3.77
N CYS A 241 -25.08 5.77 -3.23
CA CYS A 241 -25.18 4.79 -2.14
C CYS A 241 -25.89 5.37 -0.91
N ALA A 242 -25.63 6.64 -0.57
CA ALA A 242 -26.30 7.30 0.55
C ALA A 242 -27.80 7.56 0.31
N ILE A 243 -28.28 7.52 -0.93
CA ILE A 243 -29.69 7.71 -1.30
C ILE A 243 -30.44 6.36 -1.37
N THR A 244 -29.80 5.31 -1.91
CA THR A 244 -30.41 3.98 -2.12
C THR A 244 -30.67 3.19 -0.81
N ARG A 245 -30.56 3.81 0.37
CA ARG A 245 -30.69 3.24 1.73
C ARG A 245 -31.93 2.39 2.06
N ARG A 246 -32.86 2.17 1.13
CA ARG A 246 -34.21 1.68 1.45
C ARG A 246 -34.23 0.28 2.10
N ASP A 247 -33.17 -0.54 1.94
CA ASP A 247 -33.13 -1.91 2.47
C ASP A 247 -31.82 -2.29 3.22
N GLU A 248 -30.88 -1.37 3.42
CA GLU A 248 -29.51 -1.69 3.89
C GLU A 248 -29.31 -1.38 5.39
N LYS A 249 -29.01 -2.41 6.20
CA LYS A 249 -28.78 -2.31 7.66
C LYS A 249 -27.40 -1.72 8.05
N VAL A 250 -26.70 -1.03 7.14
CA VAL A 250 -25.30 -0.59 7.36
C VAL A 250 -25.23 0.93 7.42
N SER A 251 -24.46 1.45 8.39
CA SER A 251 -24.23 2.88 8.53
C SER A 251 -23.38 3.43 7.37
N ILE A 252 -23.50 4.74 7.04
CA ILE A 252 -22.59 5.33 6.02
C ILE A 252 -21.13 5.16 6.46
N SER A 253 -20.86 5.30 7.76
CA SER A 253 -19.53 5.20 8.33
C SER A 253 -18.94 3.80 8.10
N ASP A 254 -19.71 2.74 8.33
CA ASP A 254 -19.24 1.38 8.08
C ASP A 254 -19.08 1.07 6.59
N ALA A 255 -19.99 1.58 5.75
CA ALA A 255 -19.83 1.49 4.30
C ALA A 255 -18.54 2.19 3.84
N ARG A 256 -18.15 3.33 4.44
CA ARG A 256 -16.88 4.01 4.16
C ARG A 256 -15.67 3.19 4.63
N LYS A 257 -15.72 2.59 5.82
CA LYS A 257 -14.64 1.72 6.32
C LYS A 257 -14.34 0.57 5.36
N VAL A 258 -15.39 -0.10 4.88
CA VAL A 258 -15.25 -1.23 3.95
C VAL A 258 -14.58 -0.78 2.64
N ARG A 259 -15.00 0.36 2.08
CA ARG A 259 -14.36 0.94 0.89
C ARG A 259 -12.91 1.33 1.13
N TRP A 260 -12.63 1.90 2.31
CA TRP A 260 -11.28 2.28 2.70
C TRP A 260 -10.33 1.08 2.73
N LEU A 261 -10.76 -0.06 3.27
CA LEU A 261 -9.94 -1.28 3.28
C LEU A 261 -9.53 -1.72 1.87
N LEU A 262 -10.45 -1.63 0.91
CA LEU A 262 -10.14 -1.92 -0.50
C LEU A 262 -9.18 -0.89 -1.10
N ILE A 263 -9.41 0.40 -0.86
CA ILE A 263 -8.52 1.47 -1.35
C ILE A 263 -7.10 1.29 -0.80
N TYR A 264 -6.99 1.10 0.51
CA TYR A 264 -5.73 0.88 1.22
C TYR A 264 -5.00 -0.35 0.68
N GLY A 265 -5.67 -1.51 0.64
CA GLY A 265 -5.06 -2.75 0.19
C GLY A 265 -4.61 -2.69 -1.27
N THR A 266 -5.42 -2.09 -2.14
CA THR A 266 -5.08 -1.93 -3.55
C THR A 266 -3.85 -1.01 -3.72
N LEU A 267 -3.80 0.09 -2.96
CA LEU A 267 -2.66 0.99 -2.98
C LEU A 267 -1.37 0.31 -2.49
N GLN A 268 -1.45 -0.52 -1.44
CA GLN A 268 -0.30 -1.30 -0.95
C GLN A 268 0.28 -2.22 -2.02
N TYR A 269 -0.58 -2.97 -2.71
CA TYR A 269 -0.17 -3.83 -3.83
C TYR A 269 0.52 -3.04 -4.94
N LEU A 270 -0.05 -1.90 -5.33
CA LEU A 270 0.49 -1.03 -6.37
C LEU A 270 1.85 -0.43 -5.96
N ILE A 271 1.99 -0.01 -4.69
CA ILE A 271 3.26 0.47 -4.14
C ILE A 271 4.30 -0.65 -4.16
N SER A 272 3.96 -1.86 -3.72
CA SER A 272 4.86 -3.02 -3.73
C SER A 272 5.39 -3.30 -5.15
N ALA A 273 4.50 -3.36 -6.14
CA ALA A 273 4.83 -3.67 -7.53
C ALA A 273 5.57 -2.53 -8.26
N LEU A 274 5.40 -1.28 -7.84
CA LEU A 274 6.05 -0.12 -8.45
C LEU A 274 7.28 0.36 -7.67
N ARG A 275 7.58 -0.23 -6.52
CA ARG A 275 8.74 0.15 -5.70
C ARG A 275 10.03 -0.12 -6.47
N VAL A 276 10.84 0.91 -6.66
CA VAL A 276 12.17 0.80 -7.27
C VAL A 276 13.23 0.97 -6.18
N PRO A 277 14.37 0.25 -6.23
CA PRO A 277 15.50 0.51 -5.34
C PRO A 277 15.97 1.96 -5.45
N ALA A 278 16.43 2.53 -4.33
CA ALA A 278 16.75 3.96 -4.23
C ALA A 278 17.95 4.37 -5.11
N GLU A 279 18.80 3.41 -5.47
CA GLU A 279 20.00 3.59 -6.27
C GLU A 279 19.72 3.68 -7.77
N VAL A 280 18.52 3.27 -8.23
CA VAL A 280 18.18 3.23 -9.66
C VAL A 280 17.97 4.63 -10.20
N ARG A 281 18.65 4.92 -11.31
CA ARG A 281 18.50 6.14 -12.09
C ARG A 281 17.45 5.87 -13.19
N ASP A 282 16.69 6.90 -13.55
CA ASP A 282 15.64 6.81 -14.57
C ASP A 282 14.57 5.73 -14.30
N THR A 283 13.68 6.04 -13.37
CA THR A 283 12.55 5.17 -13.01
C THR A 283 11.39 5.24 -14.01
N GLU A 284 11.36 6.28 -14.85
CA GLU A 284 10.19 6.72 -15.59
C GLU A 284 10.21 6.30 -17.06
N ALA A 285 11.35 6.41 -17.74
CA ALA A 285 11.43 6.05 -19.15
C ALA A 285 11.24 4.53 -19.44
N PRO A 286 11.73 3.61 -18.58
CA PRO A 286 11.60 2.18 -18.86
C PRO A 286 10.17 1.67 -18.77
N LYS A 287 9.75 0.90 -19.79
CA LYS A 287 8.43 0.24 -19.86
C LYS A 287 8.33 -1.04 -19.02
N TYR A 288 9.46 -1.59 -18.60
CA TYR A 288 9.54 -2.78 -17.75
C TYR A 288 9.56 -2.45 -16.26
N PHE A 289 9.20 -3.42 -15.42
CA PHE A 289 9.24 -3.31 -13.97
C PHE A 289 10.66 -3.47 -13.43
N MET A 290 10.91 -2.85 -12.28
CA MET A 290 12.22 -2.85 -11.61
C MET A 290 12.06 -3.10 -10.10
N CYS A 291 10.95 -3.74 -9.70
CA CYS A 291 10.63 -4.02 -8.31
C CYS A 291 11.37 -5.23 -7.74
N CYS A 292 12.67 -5.31 -8.04
CA CYS A 292 13.52 -6.37 -7.53
C CYS A 292 14.03 -6.04 -6.13
N LEU A 293 14.02 -7.02 -5.24
CA LEU A 293 14.76 -6.96 -4.00
C LEU A 293 16.23 -7.17 -4.34
N VAL A 294 17.01 -6.09 -4.24
CA VAL A 294 18.45 -6.24 -4.33
C VAL A 294 18.94 -6.64 -2.95
N ALA A 295 19.06 -7.95 -2.74
CA ALA A 295 19.66 -8.46 -1.51
C ALA A 295 21.08 -7.89 -1.39
N ASP A 296 21.49 -7.61 -0.15
CA ASP A 296 22.77 -6.98 0.23
C ASP A 296 24.01 -7.85 -0.07
N HIS A 297 23.90 -8.72 -1.07
CA HIS A 297 24.91 -9.67 -1.53
C HIS A 297 26.07 -9.03 -2.29
N ALA A 298 26.09 -7.70 -2.39
CA ALA A 298 27.31 -6.96 -2.69
C ALA A 298 28.30 -7.05 -1.51
N LYS A 299 28.73 -8.27 -1.16
CA LYS A 299 29.70 -8.59 -0.10
C LYS A 299 31.08 -7.96 -0.31
N TRP A 300 31.27 -7.26 -1.43
CA TRP A 300 32.48 -6.53 -1.80
C TRP A 300 32.91 -5.47 -0.77
N GLN A 301 32.05 -5.09 0.19
CA GLN A 301 32.35 -4.11 1.24
C GLN A 301 33.15 -4.67 2.44
N ASN A 302 33.29 -5.98 2.60
CA ASN A 302 33.93 -6.55 3.80
C ASN A 302 35.44 -6.80 3.66
N GLU A 303 36.08 -6.41 2.55
CA GLU A 303 37.51 -6.66 2.33
C GLU A 303 38.42 -5.43 2.58
N THR A 304 37.88 -4.24 2.85
CA THR A 304 38.70 -3.02 2.98
C THR A 304 38.90 -2.49 4.41
N HIS A 305 38.48 -3.23 5.44
CA HIS A 305 38.79 -2.89 6.84
C HIS A 305 39.24 -4.12 7.64
N SER A 306 40.25 -4.84 7.16
CA SER A 306 40.95 -5.85 7.97
C SER A 306 42.38 -6.05 7.47
N THR A 307 43.18 -4.99 7.59
CA THR A 307 44.62 -5.13 7.66
C THR A 307 45.16 -4.15 8.69
N SER A 308 44.92 -4.46 9.97
CA SER A 308 45.83 -4.07 11.04
C SER A 308 46.23 -5.34 11.77
N VAL A 309 47.43 -5.79 11.43
CA VAL A 309 48.22 -6.83 12.09
C VAL A 309 48.28 -6.53 13.59
N SER A 310 47.92 -7.53 14.41
CA SER A 310 48.33 -7.61 15.82
C SER A 310 48.49 -9.08 16.23
N THR A 311 49.70 -9.59 15.99
CA THR A 311 50.53 -10.45 16.83
C THR A 311 49.83 -11.31 17.90
N THR A 312 49.78 -12.62 17.66
CA THR A 312 49.65 -13.66 18.69
C THR A 312 51.00 -13.93 19.38
N PRO A 313 51.07 -14.05 20.71
CA PRO A 313 52.15 -14.76 21.36
C PRO A 313 51.74 -16.22 21.65
N SER A 314 52.67 -17.11 21.34
CA SER A 314 52.74 -18.53 21.64
C SER A 314 52.91 -18.84 23.13
N ILE A 315 52.24 -19.89 23.64
CA ILE A 315 52.68 -20.66 24.81
C ILE A 315 52.52 -22.17 24.50
N ASP A 316 53.54 -22.89 24.93
CA ASP A 316 53.94 -24.25 24.57
C ASP A 316 53.50 -25.28 25.66
N ASN A 317 53.19 -26.50 25.18
CA ASN A 317 53.25 -27.86 25.75
C ASN A 317 52.99 -28.22 27.24
N SER A 318 52.21 -29.31 27.44
CA SER A 318 52.41 -30.49 28.33
C SER A 318 51.25 -31.49 28.10
N PHE A 319 51.34 -32.60 27.34
CA PHE A 319 51.88 -33.97 27.56
C PHE A 319 51.18 -34.89 28.59
N ASP A 320 51.05 -36.18 28.19
CA ASP A 320 50.69 -37.43 28.92
C ASP A 320 49.20 -37.80 29.16
N HIS A 321 48.70 -39.05 29.09
CA HIS A 321 49.12 -40.37 28.54
C HIS A 321 47.92 -41.36 28.70
N LEU A 322 47.68 -42.21 27.69
CA LEU A 322 47.04 -43.57 27.57
C LEU A 322 46.19 -44.27 28.67
N GLY A 323 45.10 -44.96 28.24
CA GLY A 323 44.46 -46.17 28.84
C GLY A 323 42.94 -46.26 28.52
N SER A 324 42.43 -47.03 27.54
CA SER A 324 42.22 -48.50 27.40
C SER A 324 41.09 -49.12 28.26
N GLN A 325 40.14 -49.79 27.57
CA GLN A 325 39.16 -50.82 28.03
C GLN A 325 37.91 -50.32 28.80
N THR A 326 36.68 -50.84 28.68
CA THR A 326 36.08 -52.05 28.08
C THR A 326 34.54 -51.98 28.19
N GLY A 327 33.82 -52.57 27.22
CA GLY A 327 32.47 -53.15 27.36
C GLY A 327 31.30 -52.16 27.52
N SER A 328 30.05 -52.43 27.12
CA SER A 328 29.41 -53.52 26.39
C SER A 328 27.92 -53.17 26.33
N GLN A 329 27.31 -53.39 25.16
CA GLN A 329 25.92 -53.82 24.93
C GLN A 329 24.70 -52.89 25.17
N SER A 330 23.72 -53.17 24.30
CA SER A 330 22.29 -52.79 24.30
C SER A 330 22.01 -51.34 23.88
N GLY A 331 21.20 -51.03 22.88
CA GLY A 331 20.13 -51.77 22.21
C GLY A 331 18.91 -50.84 22.13
N GLY A 332 18.23 -50.77 20.98
CA GLY A 332 16.84 -50.26 20.94
C GLY A 332 16.56 -49.02 20.08
N SER A 333 16.30 -49.29 18.79
CA SER A 333 15.25 -48.73 17.93
C SER A 333 14.94 -47.22 17.88
N LEU A 334 15.08 -46.70 16.65
CA LEU A 334 14.17 -45.73 16.04
C LEU A 334 12.69 -46.11 16.29
N SER A 335 11.89 -45.14 16.74
CA SER A 335 10.47 -45.10 16.36
C SER A 335 10.04 -43.66 16.10
N SER A 336 9.55 -43.47 14.88
CA SER A 336 8.76 -42.34 14.41
C SER A 336 7.47 -42.20 15.20
N SER A 337 7.10 -40.99 15.59
CA SER A 337 5.73 -40.69 16.01
C SER A 337 5.32 -39.30 15.55
N THR A 338 4.57 -39.29 14.45
CA THR A 338 3.54 -38.32 14.12
C THR A 338 2.62 -38.13 15.32
N ARG A 339 2.47 -36.90 15.83
CA ARG A 339 1.30 -36.52 16.64
C ARG A 339 0.67 -35.26 16.06
N GLN A 340 -0.56 -35.47 15.65
CA GLN A 340 -1.51 -34.50 15.13
C GLN A 340 -1.86 -33.47 16.21
N SER A 341 -1.98 -32.22 15.79
CA SER A 341 -2.45 -31.09 16.59
C SER A 341 -3.92 -31.28 16.99
N LEU A 342 -4.18 -31.42 18.29
CA LEU A 342 -5.52 -31.30 18.87
C LEU A 342 -5.73 -29.82 19.24
N ILE A 343 -6.72 -29.19 18.63
CA ILE A 343 -7.11 -27.79 18.87
C ILE A 343 -8.16 -27.79 19.99
N GLU A 344 -7.90 -27.09 21.08
CA GLU A 344 -8.84 -26.83 22.18
C GLU A 344 -9.14 -25.32 22.25
N PRO A 345 -10.41 -24.90 22.35
CA PRO A 345 -10.77 -23.48 22.43
C PRO A 345 -10.63 -22.92 23.86
N ASP A 346 -9.86 -21.82 24.01
CA ASP A 346 -9.58 -21.09 25.27
C ASP A 346 -10.81 -20.33 25.84
N CYS A 347 -11.95 -21.02 25.98
CA CYS A 347 -13.18 -20.47 26.57
C CYS A 347 -13.36 -20.90 28.02
N GLN A 348 -12.28 -21.00 28.81
CA GLN A 348 -12.36 -21.27 30.25
C GLN A 348 -11.33 -20.46 31.04
N ASN A 349 -11.48 -19.14 31.04
CA ASN A 349 -11.13 -18.35 32.23
C ASN A 349 -11.87 -17.01 32.21
N TYR A 350 -13.11 -17.01 32.69
CA TYR A 350 -13.86 -15.80 32.97
C TYR A 350 -13.47 -15.31 34.38
N ASP A 351 -12.82 -14.15 34.47
CA ASP A 351 -12.98 -13.23 35.60
C ASP A 351 -13.47 -11.89 35.05
N TYR A 352 -14.77 -11.87 34.73
CA TYR A 352 -15.52 -10.62 34.60
C TYR A 352 -16.01 -10.30 36.00
N LEU A 353 -15.48 -9.22 36.61
CA LEU A 353 -16.13 -8.33 37.59
C LEU A 353 -15.12 -7.65 38.55
N LEU A 354 -14.25 -6.75 38.05
CA LEU A 354 -13.72 -5.66 38.88
C LEU A 354 -13.51 -4.39 38.04
N HIS A 355 -14.48 -3.47 38.14
CA HIS A 355 -14.30 -2.06 37.82
C HIS A 355 -14.00 -1.31 39.12
N THR A 356 -12.83 -0.67 39.24
CA THR A 356 -12.69 0.64 39.92
C THR A 356 -11.45 1.37 39.41
N ASN A 357 -11.64 2.65 39.11
CA ASN A 357 -10.63 3.64 38.76
C ASN A 357 -9.47 3.70 39.76
N THR A 358 -8.23 3.70 39.25
CA THR A 358 -7.10 4.43 39.86
C THR A 358 -6.10 4.79 38.77
N ASP A 359 -5.72 6.06 38.70
CA ASP A 359 -4.64 6.64 37.92
C ASP A 359 -3.87 7.58 38.88
N PRO A 360 -2.60 8.00 38.67
CA PRO A 360 -1.54 7.51 37.78
C PRO A 360 -0.21 7.19 38.52
N GLY A 361 0.67 6.41 37.91
CA GLY A 361 1.99 6.06 38.47
C GLY A 361 3.09 6.03 37.42
N ILE A 362 3.93 7.07 37.45
CA ILE A 362 5.13 7.35 36.66
C ILE A 362 6.08 6.14 36.61
N TYR A 363 6.45 5.65 35.42
CA TYR A 363 7.81 5.13 35.15
C TYR A 363 8.21 5.33 33.68
N THR A 364 9.34 6.01 33.53
CA THR A 364 10.09 6.34 32.32
C THR A 364 10.89 5.15 31.79
N TRP A 365 10.81 4.85 30.49
CA TRP A 365 11.91 4.23 29.74
C TRP A 365 12.05 4.85 28.36
N THR A 366 13.07 5.69 28.23
CA THR A 366 13.65 6.19 26.99
C THR A 366 14.29 5.06 26.18
N ARG A 367 13.95 4.96 24.90
CA ARG A 367 14.89 4.48 23.88
C ARG A 367 14.56 5.09 22.51
N ASN A 368 15.46 5.96 22.07
CA ASN A 368 15.50 6.59 20.76
C ASN A 368 15.61 5.54 19.65
N ILE A 369 14.74 5.62 18.64
CA ILE A 369 15.01 5.12 17.29
C ILE A 369 14.64 6.24 16.32
N LEU A 370 15.67 6.81 15.69
CA LEU A 370 15.60 7.66 14.52
C LEU A 370 14.98 6.86 13.37
N VAL A 371 13.80 7.27 12.92
CA VAL A 371 13.28 6.91 11.59
C VAL A 371 12.99 8.23 10.89
N GLU A 372 14.01 8.76 10.24
CA GLU A 372 13.89 9.90 9.35
C GLU A 372 13.99 9.42 7.90
N THR A 373 13.08 9.95 7.07
CA THR A 373 13.16 10.08 5.60
C THR A 373 13.02 8.85 4.70
N MET A 374 11.79 8.61 4.20
CA MET A 374 11.57 8.07 2.84
C MET A 374 10.29 8.57 2.12
N TYR A 375 9.73 9.74 2.50
CA TYR A 375 8.54 10.29 1.83
C TYR A 375 8.73 11.59 1.05
N SER A 376 9.96 12.11 0.93
CA SER A 376 10.21 13.45 0.34
C SER A 376 10.75 13.45 -1.11
N ARG A 377 10.46 12.45 -1.95
CA ARG A 377 10.96 12.43 -3.34
C ARG A 377 9.92 12.35 -4.46
N PHE A 378 8.65 12.63 -4.16
CA PHE A 378 7.64 12.92 -5.19
C PHE A 378 6.97 14.27 -4.91
N SER A 379 7.74 15.35 -4.96
CA SER A 379 7.21 16.71 -5.11
C SER A 379 7.92 17.37 -6.29
N THR A 380 7.23 17.47 -7.41
CA THR A 380 7.75 18.08 -8.64
C THR A 380 7.56 19.59 -8.53
N THR A 381 8.66 20.33 -8.40
CA THR A 381 8.68 21.78 -8.58
C THR A 381 8.60 22.10 -10.08
N HIS A 382 7.45 22.55 -10.55
CA HIS A 382 7.32 23.16 -11.88
C HIS A 382 7.58 24.67 -11.76
N THR A 383 8.79 25.09 -12.07
CA THR A 383 9.11 26.51 -12.23
C THR A 383 8.54 26.99 -13.57
N MET A 384 7.40 27.67 -13.55
CA MET A 384 6.91 28.45 -14.68
C MET A 384 7.86 29.64 -14.90
N ARG A 385 8.59 29.65 -16.03
CA ARG A 385 9.17 30.87 -16.57
C ARG A 385 8.11 31.63 -17.34
N THR A 386 7.73 32.77 -16.81
CA THR A 386 6.95 33.82 -17.45
C THR A 386 7.75 34.45 -18.59
N TYR A 387 7.19 34.48 -19.80
CA TYR A 387 7.62 35.38 -20.87
C TYR A 387 6.61 36.52 -20.95
N THR A 388 7.00 37.69 -20.46
CA THR A 388 6.27 38.95 -20.63
C THR A 388 6.69 39.61 -21.95
N LYS A 389 5.67 40.06 -22.69
CA LYS A 389 5.75 40.89 -23.89
C LYS A 389 6.45 42.23 -23.58
N SER A 390 7.17 42.75 -24.57
CA SER A 390 7.39 44.19 -24.74
C SER A 390 7.10 44.58 -26.19
N LEU A 391 6.23 45.57 -26.34
CA LEU A 391 5.82 46.24 -27.57
C LEU A 391 6.75 47.44 -27.86
N HIS A 392 6.65 47.93 -29.11
CA HIS A 392 7.20 49.15 -29.75
C HIS A 392 8.30 48.83 -30.77
N ALA A 393 8.33 49.36 -31.99
CA ALA A 393 7.45 50.22 -32.79
C ALA A 393 8.07 50.29 -34.22
N LEU A 394 7.37 50.92 -35.16
CA LEU A 394 7.80 51.39 -36.50
C LEU A 394 7.72 50.34 -37.61
N ASP A 395 7.23 50.64 -38.81
CA ASP A 395 6.35 51.69 -39.31
C ASP A 395 5.90 51.19 -40.70
N ALA A 396 4.95 51.90 -41.30
CA ALA A 396 4.31 51.61 -42.58
C ALA A 396 5.29 51.40 -43.77
N THR A 397 4.82 50.70 -44.82
CA THR A 397 4.75 51.12 -46.26
C THR A 397 4.33 49.90 -47.13
N ILE A 398 3.06 49.78 -47.54
CA ILE A 398 2.53 49.98 -48.91
C ILE A 398 3.23 49.14 -50.02
N CYS A 399 2.52 48.14 -50.57
CA CYS A 399 2.24 47.91 -52.01
C CYS A 399 1.88 46.43 -52.30
N THR A 400 0.68 46.19 -52.81
CA THR A 400 0.32 45.07 -53.72
C THR A 400 0.40 45.59 -55.18
N PRO A 401 0.11 44.84 -56.27
CA PRO A 401 -0.08 43.39 -56.50
C PRO A 401 0.71 42.87 -57.75
N ASP A 402 0.35 41.66 -58.21
CA ASP A 402 0.65 41.00 -59.51
C ASP A 402 2.05 40.33 -59.60
N GLU A 403 2.23 39.12 -60.16
CA GLU A 403 1.66 38.58 -61.39
C GLU A 403 1.82 37.04 -61.47
N LYS A 404 1.06 36.46 -62.41
CA LYS A 404 0.87 35.04 -62.78
C LYS A 404 2.17 34.29 -63.13
N CYS A 405 2.26 33.00 -62.77
CA CYS A 405 2.23 31.87 -63.72
C CYS A 405 2.14 30.52 -62.97
#